data_AF-A0A0V8M0H0-F1
#
_entry.id   AF-A0A0V8M0H0-F1
#
_cell.length_a   1.000
_cell.length_b   1.000
_cell.length_c   1.000
_cell.angle_alpha   90.00
_cell.angle_beta   90.00
_cell.angle_gamma   90.00
#
_symmetry.space_group_name_H-M   'P 1'
#
loop_
_entity.id
_entity.type
_entity.pdbx_description
1 polymer ?
#
loop_
_entity_poly.entity_id
_entity_poly.type
_entity_poly.pdbx_seq_one_letter_code
_entity_poly.pdbx_strand_id
1 'polypeptide(L)' 'MKTLKELRLDRLITQTELAKLANLSRAYISQIEKGQQKPSELTIRKISKALEINPEEIEF' A
#
# COMPACT_ATOMS: atom_id res chain seq x y z
N MET A 1 -13.10 -2.99 5.50
CA MET A 1 -11.80 -2.84 4.82
C MET A 1 -11.16 -1.58 5.35
N LYS A 2 -9.83 -1.51 5.36
CA LYS A 2 -9.09 -0.31 5.75
C LYS A 2 -8.39 0.26 4.51
N THR A 3 -8.25 1.58 4.46
CA THR A 3 -7.47 2.23 3.42
C THR A 3 -6.01 1.82 3.50
N LEU A 4 -5.29 1.94 2.39
CA LEU A 4 -3.83 1.70 2.36
C LEU A 4 -3.08 2.50 3.46
N LYS A 5 -3.48 3.75 3.68
CA LYS A 5 -2.85 4.63 4.67
C LYS A 5 -3.05 4.12 6.10
N GLU A 6 -4.27 3.67 6.44
CA GLU A 6 -4.58 3.14 7.77
C GLU A 6 -3.77 1.89 8.07
N LEU A 7 -3.74 0.93 7.14
CA LEU A 7 -2.97 -0.31 7.29
C LEU A 7 -1.46 -0.06 7.42
N ARG A 8 -0.94 0.93 6.67
CA ARG A 8 0.45 1.34 6.79
C ARG A 8 0.75 1.92 8.18
N LEU A 9 -0.16 2.75 8.71
CA LEU A 9 0.00 3.36 10.03
C LEU A 9 -0.17 2.33 11.16
N ASP A 10 -1.05 1.35 11.01
CA ASP A 10 -1.18 0.22 11.95
C ASP A 10 0.12 -0.59 12.06
N ARG A 11 0.87 -0.69 10.96
CA ARG A 11 2.22 -1.30 10.94
C ARG A 11 3.34 -0.38 11.41
N LEU A 12 3.06 0.87 11.75
CA LEU A 12 4.04 1.87 12.18
C LEU A 12 5.18 2.10 11.17
N ILE A 13 4.90 1.95 9.86
CA ILE A 13 5.89 2.20 8.80
C ILE A 13 5.57 3.47 8.02
N THR A 14 6.60 4.10 7.47
CA THR A 14 6.52 5.26 6.58
C THR A 14 6.14 4.85 5.15
N GLN A 15 5.71 5.81 4.32
CA GLN A 15 5.48 5.57 2.88
C GLN A 15 6.75 5.07 2.17
N THR A 16 7.93 5.53 2.61
CA THR A 16 9.22 5.10 2.06
C THR A 16 9.51 3.64 2.39
N GLU A 17 9.23 3.21 3.62
CA GLU A 17 9.41 1.81 4.03
C GLU A 17 8.43 0.89 3.30
N LEU A 18 7.15 1.25 3.23
CA LEU A 18 6.17 0.48 2.44
C LEU A 18 6.60 0.37 0.97
N ALA A 19 7.07 1.47 0.38
CA ALA A 19 7.56 1.47 -1.00
C ALA A 19 8.74 0.50 -1.20
N LYS A 20 9.71 0.51 -0.27
CA LYS A 20 10.85 -0.44 -0.29
C LYS A 20 10.37 -1.89 -0.18
N LEU A 21 9.49 -2.19 0.77
CA LEU A 21 8.97 -3.53 1.00
C LEU A 21 8.16 -4.06 -0.19
N ALA A 22 7.37 -3.18 -0.83
CA ALA A 22 6.55 -3.52 -2.00
C ALA A 22 7.32 -3.48 -3.34
N ASN A 23 8.59 -3.07 -3.33
CA ASN A 23 9.38 -2.79 -4.54
C ASN A 23 8.65 -1.81 -5.49
N LEU A 24 8.25 -0.66 -4.94
CA LEU A 24 7.56 0.44 -5.60
C LEU A 24 8.27 1.77 -5.27
N SER A 25 7.89 2.85 -5.96
CA SER A 25 8.38 4.19 -5.59
C SER A 25 7.53 4.79 -4.47
N ARG A 26 8.15 5.58 -3.58
CA ARG A 26 7.44 6.32 -2.55
C ARG A 26 6.40 7.27 -3.13
N ALA A 27 6.71 7.90 -4.27
CA ALA A 27 5.77 8.77 -4.97
C ALA A 27 4.50 8.03 -5.39
N TYR A 28 4.64 6.80 -5.92
CA TYR A 28 3.50 5.98 -6.32
C TYR A 28 2.66 5.54 -5.11
N ILE A 29 3.27 5.14 -3.99
CA ILE A 29 2.54 4.90 -2.73
C ILE A 29 1.76 6.13 -2.29
N SER A 30 2.37 7.32 -2.35
CA SER A 30 1.67 8.57 -2.00
C SER A 30 0.50 8.88 -2.94
N GLN A 31 0.58 8.56 -4.23
CA GLN A 31 -0.51 8.77 -5.17
C GLN A 31 -1.68 7.82 -4.88
N ILE A 32 -1.39 6.55 -4.57
CA ILE A 32 -2.40 5.57 -4.17
C ILE A 32 -3.09 6.00 -2.88
N GLU A 33 -2.35 6.36 -1.82
CA GLU A 33 -2.94 6.80 -0.53
C GLU A 33 -3.81 8.06 -0.64
N LYS A 34 -3.61 8.86 -1.70
CA LYS A 34 -4.41 10.07 -1.98
C LYS A 34 -5.57 9.80 -2.94
N GLY A 35 -5.76 8.56 -3.40
CA GLY A 35 -6.75 8.20 -4.42
C GLY A 35 -6.45 8.77 -5.82
N GLN A 36 -5.24 9.28 -6.05
CA GLN A 36 -4.84 9.88 -7.32
C GLN A 36 -4.49 8.84 -8.38
N GLN A 37 -4.21 7.61 -7.95
CA GLN A 37 -3.81 6.53 -8.83
C GLN A 37 -4.38 5.22 -8.33
N LYS A 38 -5.15 4.54 -9.19
CA LYS A 38 -5.63 3.19 -8.91
C LYS A 38 -4.51 2.17 -9.16
N PRO A 39 -4.18 1.29 -8.20
CA PRO A 39 -3.18 0.26 -8.38
C PRO A 39 -3.68 -0.87 -9.28
N SER A 40 -2.76 -1.50 -10.02
CA SER A 40 -3.05 -2.75 -10.73
C SER A 40 -3.18 -3.92 -9.75
N GLU A 41 -3.75 -5.04 -10.19
CA GLU A 41 -3.81 -6.26 -9.37
C GLU A 41 -2.41 -6.73 -8.89
N LEU A 42 -1.39 -6.62 -9.75
CA LEU A 42 -0.01 -6.92 -9.37
C LEU A 42 0.50 -5.98 -8.27
N THR A 43 0.17 -4.69 -8.36
CA THR A 43 0.51 -3.69 -7.33
C THR A 43 -0.20 -4.00 -6.02
N ILE A 44 -1.48 -4.35 -6.07
CA ILE A 44 -2.26 -4.75 -4.90
C ILE A 44 -1.57 -5.92 -4.20
N ARG A 45 -1.24 -7.00 -4.93
CA ARG A 45 -0.55 -8.17 -4.37
C ARG A 45 0.80 -7.81 -3.73
N LYS A 46 1.59 -6.92 -4.36
CA LYS A 46 2.87 -6.44 -3.80
C LYS A 46 2.67 -5.69 -2.48
N ILE A 47 1.69 -4.79 -2.42
CA ILE A 47 1.36 -4.00 -1.25
C ILE A 47 0.81 -4.90 -0.13
N SER A 48 -0.12 -5.79 -0.43
CA SER A 48 -0.68 -6.74 0.54
C SER A 48 0.39 -7.65 1.11
N LYS A 49 1.32 -8.14 0.28
CA LYS A 49 2.48 -8.91 0.75
C LYS A 49 3.40 -8.09 1.66
N ALA A 50 3.67 -6.83 1.32
CA ALA A 50 4.49 -5.93 2.14
C ALA A 50 3.84 -5.58 3.48
N LEU A 51 2.50 -5.57 3.52
CA LEU A 51 1.70 -5.35 4.73
C LEU A 51 1.29 -6.66 5.42
N GLU A 52 1.75 -7.82 4.94
CA GLU A 52 1.39 -9.18 5.37
C GLU A 52 -0.10 -9.33 5.73
N ILE A 53 -0.96 -8.94 4.80
CA ILE A 53 -2.42 -9.05 4.86
C ILE A 53 -2.96 -9.62 3.55
N ASN A 54 -4.22 -10.02 3.55
CA ASN A 54 -4.91 -10.43 2.34
C ASN A 54 -5.33 -9.21 1.50
N PRO A 55 -5.31 -9.31 0.15
CA PRO A 55 -5.75 -8.23 -0.74
C PRO A 55 -7.16 -7.69 -0.45
N GLU A 56 -8.06 -8.54 0.02
CA GLU A 56 -9.46 -8.23 0.34
C GLU A 56 -9.59 -7.35 1.60
N GLU A 57 -8.52 -7.18 2.38
CA GLU A 57 -8.51 -6.34 3.58
C GLU A 57 -8.27 -4.86 3.25
N ILE A 58 -7.73 -4.57 2.04
CA ILE A 58 -7.33 -3.23 1.60
C ILE A 58 -8.39 -2.60 0.69
N GLU A 59 -8.73 -1.35 0.99
CA GLU A 59 -9.50 -0.47 0.11
C GLU A 59 -8.56 0.46 -0.69
N PHE A 60 -8.75 0.52 -2.01
CA PHE A 60 -7.92 1.28 -2.97
C PHE A 60 -8.75 2.25 -3.82
#